data_AF-A0AA42DN81-F1
#
_entry.id   AF-A0AA42DN81-F1
#
_cell.length_a   1.000
_cell.length_b   1.000
_cell.length_c   1.000
_cell.angle_alpha   90.00
_cell.angle_beta   90.00
_cell.angle_gamma   90.00
#
_symmetry.space_group_name_H-M   'P 1'
#
loop_
_entity.id
_entity.type
_entity.pdbx_description
1 polymer ?
#
loop_
_entity_poly.entity_id
_entity_poly.type
_entity_poly.pdbx_seq_one_letter_code
_entity_poly.pdbx_strand_id
1 'polypeptide(L)'
;MYSRIKQLLFNIIPYILVLIFFSYINYINLKLISEFYLPIFLLSAIAIFFKKYYFGHIFLVASQIGLIADYLINLSNADTPNMFGGFLNVFIVVIGGIIGAILQVIRTIIGVIITKKRQL
;
A
#
# COMPACT_ATOMS: atom_id res chain seq x y z
N MET A 1 0.36 9.40 20.86
CA MET A 1 -0.03 8.06 20.33
C MET A 1 -1.33 8.23 19.57
N TYR A 2 -1.31 8.29 18.23
CA TYR A 2 -2.54 8.45 17.46
C TYR A 2 -3.49 7.27 17.71
N SER A 3 -4.79 7.55 17.88
CA SER A 3 -5.83 6.52 17.97
C SER A 3 -5.78 5.62 16.73
N ARG A 4 -6.02 4.31 16.88
CA ARG A 4 -6.04 3.33 15.77
C ARG A 4 -6.93 3.81 14.62
N ILE A 5 -8.05 4.46 14.96
CA ILE A 5 -9.00 5.04 14.02
C ILE A 5 -8.33 6.15 13.19
N LYS A 6 -7.54 7.03 13.81
CA LYS A 6 -6.81 8.09 13.09
C LYS A 6 -5.78 7.50 12.13
N GLN A 7 -5.08 6.44 12.53
CA GLN A 7 -4.12 5.73 11.68
C GLN A 7 -4.80 5.06 10.48
N LEU A 8 -5.97 4.45 10.69
CA LEU A 8 -6.78 3.89 9.60
C LEU A 8 -7.25 5.00 8.65
N LEU A 9 -7.89 6.05 9.16
CA LEU A 9 -8.42 7.13 8.32
C LEU A 9 -7.33 7.81 7.50
N PHE A 10 -6.17 8.08 8.11
CA PHE A 10 -5.04 8.69 7.41
C PHE A 10 -4.57 7.88 6.20
N ASN A 11 -4.72 6.56 6.23
CA ASN A 11 -4.28 5.68 5.15
C ASN A 11 -5.39 5.35 4.14
N ILE A 12 -6.62 5.16 4.64
CA ILE A 12 -7.77 4.77 3.83
C ILE A 12 -8.23 5.91 2.94
N ILE A 13 -8.30 7.15 3.46
CA ILE A 13 -8.79 8.30 2.70
C ILE A 13 -7.98 8.51 1.41
N PRO A 14 -6.64 8.67 1.44
CA PRO A 14 -5.89 8.87 0.20
C PRO A 14 -6.01 7.67 -0.75
N TYR A 15 -6.01 6.45 -0.23
CA TYR A 15 -6.15 5.25 -1.04
C TYR A 15 -7.47 5.21 -1.82
N ILE A 16 -8.58 5.48 -1.14
CA ILE A 16 -9.91 5.52 -1.77
C ILE A 16 -10.00 6.67 -2.77
N LEU A 17 -9.45 7.84 -2.46
CA LEU A 17 -9.40 8.97 -3.41
C LEU A 17 -8.64 8.62 -4.69
N VAL A 18 -7.51 7.92 -4.57
CA VAL A 18 -6.73 7.45 -5.74
C VAL A 18 -7.55 6.47 -6.58
N LEU A 19 -8.22 5.49 -5.96
CA LEU A 19 -9.06 4.54 -6.71
C LEU A 19 -10.24 5.21 -7.39
N ILE A 20 -10.92 6.15 -6.70
CA ILE A 20 -12.02 6.93 -7.28
C ILE A 20 -11.52 7.74 -8.47
N PHE A 21 -10.37 8.40 -8.35
CA PHE A 21 -9.78 9.17 -9.44
C PHE A 21 -9.50 8.31 -10.68
N PHE A 22 -8.83 7.16 -10.51
CA PHE A 22 -8.52 6.27 -11.63
C PHE A 22 -9.77 5.59 -12.23
N SER A 23 -10.80 5.36 -11.42
CA SER A 23 -12.09 4.89 -11.92
C SER A 23 -12.82 5.99 -12.70
N TYR A 24 -12.73 7.24 -12.26
CA TYR A 24 -13.37 8.38 -12.91
C TYR A 24 -12.81 8.65 -14.31
N ILE A 25 -11.48 8.53 -14.48
CA ILE A 25 -10.84 8.64 -15.81
C ILE A 25 -10.93 7.36 -16.64
N ASN A 26 -11.75 6.37 -16.22
CA ASN A 26 -11.93 5.06 -16.86
C ASN A 26 -10.63 4.25 -17.06
N TYR A 27 -9.62 4.48 -16.23
CA TYR A 27 -8.36 3.74 -16.31
C TYR A 27 -8.46 2.38 -15.61
N ILE A 28 -9.16 2.31 -14.47
CA ILE A 28 -9.45 1.06 -13.76
C ILE A 28 -10.96 0.84 -13.70
N ASN A 29 -11.38 -0.41 -13.63
CA ASN A 29 -12.77 -0.81 -13.47
C ASN A 29 -13.00 -1.52 -12.12
N LEU A 30 -14.27 -1.76 -11.80
CA LEU A 30 -14.65 -2.43 -10.55
C LEU A 30 -14.05 -3.83 -10.41
N LYS A 31 -13.85 -4.55 -11.53
CA LYS A 31 -13.24 -5.87 -11.52
C LYS A 31 -11.80 -5.82 -11.02
N LEU A 32 -10.97 -4.94 -11.60
CA LEU A 32 -9.59 -4.76 -11.17
C LEU A 32 -9.51 -4.26 -9.72
N ILE A 33 -10.43 -3.38 -9.31
CA ILE A 33 -10.53 -2.95 -7.92
C ILE A 33 -10.82 -4.15 -7.01
N SER A 34 -11.80 -4.98 -7.33
CA SER A 34 -12.17 -6.13 -6.49
C SER A 34 -11.11 -7.23 -6.44
N GLU A 35 -10.42 -7.49 -7.55
CA GLU A 35 -9.47 -8.61 -7.65
C GLU A 35 -8.08 -8.25 -7.11
N PHE A 36 -7.67 -6.98 -7.23
CA PHE A 36 -6.30 -6.57 -6.90
C PHE A 36 -6.22 -5.57 -5.75
N TYR A 37 -6.96 -4.46 -5.84
CA TYR A 37 -6.84 -3.35 -4.88
C TYR A 37 -7.59 -3.63 -3.56
N LEU A 38 -8.75 -4.28 -3.61
CA LEU A 38 -9.52 -4.63 -2.41
C LEU A 38 -8.76 -5.61 -1.50
N PRO A 39 -8.11 -6.69 -1.98
CA PRO A 39 -7.27 -7.53 -1.13
C PRO A 39 -6.12 -6.76 -0.47
N ILE A 40 -5.44 -5.87 -1.20
CA ILE A 40 -4.37 -5.03 -0.66
C ILE A 40 -4.90 -4.14 0.47
N PHE A 41 -6.07 -3.54 0.26
CA PHE A 41 -6.77 -2.75 1.26
C PHE A 41 -7.09 -3.54 2.52
N LEU A 42 -7.72 -4.72 2.37
CA LEU A 42 -8.10 -5.56 3.49
C LEU A 42 -6.87 -6.02 4.29
N LEU A 43 -5.82 -6.48 3.61
CA LEU A 43 -4.57 -6.89 4.27
C LEU A 43 -3.94 -5.74 5.07
N SER A 44 -3.92 -4.55 4.50
CA SER A 44 -3.35 -3.37 5.15
C SER A 44 -4.20 -2.88 6.32
N ALA A 45 -5.52 -2.88 6.18
CA ALA A 45 -6.46 -2.52 7.23
C ALA A 45 -6.36 -3.50 8.42
N ILE A 46 -6.31 -4.80 8.15
CA ILE A 46 -6.09 -5.84 9.16
C ILE A 46 -4.76 -5.62 9.88
N ALA A 47 -3.67 -5.39 9.13
CA ALA A 47 -2.37 -5.12 9.72
C ALA A 47 -2.40 -3.91 10.67
N ILE A 48 -3.00 -2.79 10.25
CA ILE A 48 -3.13 -1.59 11.07
C ILE A 48 -4.00 -1.86 12.32
N PHE A 49 -5.07 -2.64 12.19
CA PHE A 49 -5.90 -3.03 13.33
C PHE A 49 -5.09 -3.78 14.41
N PHE A 50 -4.17 -4.65 13.98
CA PHE A 50 -3.19 -5.35 14.82
C PHE A 50 -1.94 -4.53 15.18
N LYS A 51 -1.99 -3.19 15.00
CA LYS A 51 -0.91 -2.25 15.30
C LYS A 51 0.37 -2.48 14.49
N LYS A 52 0.30 -3.18 13.36
CA LYS A 52 1.39 -3.35 12.40
C LYS A 52 1.39 -2.18 11.39
N TYR A 53 1.55 -0.98 11.95
CA TYR A 53 1.34 0.27 11.20
C TYR A 53 2.31 0.43 10.03
N TYR A 54 3.58 0.09 10.19
CA TYR A 54 4.58 0.31 9.14
C TYR A 54 4.28 -0.55 7.90
N PHE A 55 3.97 -1.82 8.12
CA PHE A 55 3.59 -2.70 7.03
C PHE A 55 2.32 -2.20 6.32
N GLY A 56 1.23 -1.96 7.05
CA GLY A 56 -0.03 -1.54 6.43
C GLY A 56 0.03 -0.19 5.72
N HIS A 57 0.80 0.78 6.23
CA HIS A 57 1.01 2.07 5.56
C HIS A 57 1.84 1.93 4.29
N ILE A 58 3.00 1.28 4.38
CA ILE A 58 3.90 1.15 3.24
C ILE A 58 3.25 0.32 2.13
N PHE A 59 2.52 -0.73 2.49
CA PHE A 59 1.86 -1.58 1.50
C PHE A 59 0.75 -0.84 0.74
N LEU A 60 -0.07 -0.03 1.42
CA LEU A 60 -1.08 0.80 0.75
C LEU A 60 -0.48 1.93 -0.10
N VAL A 61 0.59 2.57 0.39
CA VAL A 61 1.29 3.61 -0.37
C VAL A 61 1.94 3.03 -1.62
N ALA A 62 2.60 1.87 -1.50
CA ALA A 62 3.20 1.19 -2.64
C ALA A 62 2.16 0.83 -3.71
N SER A 63 0.97 0.40 -3.32
CA SER A 63 -0.13 0.12 -4.26
C SER A 63 -0.62 1.36 -5.01
N GLN A 64 -0.67 2.53 -4.35
CA GLN A 64 -1.01 3.79 -5.02
C GLN A 64 0.09 4.20 -5.99
N ILE A 65 1.35 4.15 -5.56
CA ILE A 65 2.51 4.47 -6.41
C ILE A 65 2.57 3.52 -7.62
N GLY A 66 2.32 2.23 -7.43
CA GLY A 66 2.29 1.22 -8.49
C GLY A 66 1.22 1.53 -9.55
N LEU A 67 -0.01 1.87 -9.11
CA LEU A 67 -1.09 2.26 -10.02
C LEU A 67 -0.76 3.55 -10.80
N ILE A 68 -0.19 4.55 -10.11
CA ILE A 68 0.23 5.80 -10.75
C ILE A 68 1.33 5.55 -11.78
N ALA A 69 2.32 4.72 -11.45
CA ALA A 69 3.42 4.40 -12.35
C ALA A 69 2.95 3.65 -13.60
N ASP A 70 2.04 2.68 -13.43
CA ASP A 70 1.41 1.96 -14.55
C ASP A 70 0.68 2.92 -15.49
N TYR A 71 -0.13 3.82 -14.93
CA TYR A 71 -0.80 4.85 -15.72
C TYR A 71 0.18 5.74 -16.50
N LEU A 72 1.22 6.26 -15.86
CA LEU A 72 2.20 7.13 -16.49
C LEU A 72 2.95 6.42 -17.64
N ILE A 73 3.25 5.13 -17.47
CA ILE A 73 3.89 4.33 -18.51
C ILE A 73 2.94 4.10 -19.69
N ASN A 74 1.69 3.74 -19.42
CA ASN A 74 0.72 3.51 -20.49
C ASN A 74 0.36 4.80 -21.22
N LEU A 75 0.37 5.94 -20.54
CA LEU A 75 0.24 7.25 -21.17
C LEU A 75 1.44 7.57 -22.08
N SER A 76 2.66 7.22 -21.65
CA SER A 76 3.88 7.45 -22.42
C SER A 76 4.01 6.51 -23.63
N ASN A 77 3.40 5.32 -23.54
CA ASN A 77 3.40 4.29 -24.59
C ASN A 77 2.05 4.18 -25.30
N ALA A 78 1.27 5.26 -25.38
CA ALA A 78 -0.08 5.25 -25.94
C ALA A 78 -0.12 4.67 -27.37
N ASP A 79 0.90 4.96 -28.18
CA ASP A 79 1.01 4.49 -29.57
C ASP A 79 1.52 3.04 -29.68
N THR A 80 2.15 2.51 -28.62
CA THR A 80 2.71 1.15 -28.58
C THR A 80 2.38 0.43 -27.26
N PRO A 81 1.10 0.05 -27.06
CA PRO A 81 0.65 -0.57 -25.81
C PRO A 81 1.48 -1.82 -25.47
N ASN A 82 1.97 -1.87 -24.24
CA ASN A 82 2.75 -3.00 -23.74
C ASN A 82 2.42 -3.28 -22.27
N MET A 83 2.87 -4.44 -21.76
CA MET A 83 2.58 -4.87 -20.39
C MET A 83 3.53 -4.30 -19.33
N PHE A 84 4.46 -3.41 -19.71
CA PHE A 84 5.51 -2.93 -18.80
C PHE A 84 4.93 -2.15 -17.61
N GLY A 85 3.89 -1.34 -17.84
CA GLY A 85 3.22 -0.61 -16.76
C GLY A 85 2.64 -1.55 -15.70
N GLY A 86 1.89 -2.56 -16.13
CA GLY A 86 1.28 -3.55 -15.24
C GLY A 86 2.33 -4.36 -14.47
N PHE A 87 3.43 -4.74 -15.13
CA PHE A 87 4.56 -5.39 -14.46
C PHE A 87 5.17 -4.48 -13.39
N LEU A 88 5.39 -3.20 -13.70
CA LEU A 88 5.96 -2.25 -12.75
C LEU A 88 5.05 -2.03 -11.54
N ASN A 89 3.72 -1.98 -11.74
CA ASN A 89 2.75 -1.91 -10.64
C ASN A 89 2.90 -3.09 -9.68
N VAL A 90 2.89 -4.32 -10.21
CA VAL A 90 3.06 -5.53 -9.39
C VAL A 90 4.42 -5.52 -8.69
N PHE A 91 5.49 -5.15 -9.39
CA PHE A 91 6.83 -5.06 -8.83
C PHE A 91 6.90 -4.08 -7.66
N ILE A 92 6.36 -2.87 -7.81
CA ILE A 92 6.33 -1.85 -6.75
C ILE A 92 5.53 -2.35 -5.54
N VAL A 93 4.37 -2.98 -5.77
CA VAL A 93 3.54 -3.54 -4.70
C VAL A 93 4.28 -4.61 -3.92
N VAL A 94 4.94 -5.55 -4.61
CA VAL A 94 5.70 -6.64 -3.99
C VAL A 94 6.88 -6.10 -3.18
N ILE A 95 7.70 -5.23 -3.78
CA ILE A 95 8.85 -4.62 -3.10
C ILE A 95 8.39 -3.78 -1.91
N GLY A 96 7.31 -3.00 -2.06
CA GLY A 96 6.71 -2.25 -0.97
C GLY A 96 6.23 -3.14 0.18
N GLY A 97 5.61 -4.27 -0.12
CA GLY A 97 5.22 -5.27 0.87
C GLY A 97 6.42 -5.85 1.64
N ILE A 98 7.50 -6.20 0.93
CA ILE A 98 8.74 -6.70 1.53
C ILE A 98 9.38 -5.64 2.43
N ILE A 99 9.54 -4.41 1.94
CA ILE A 99 10.11 -3.28 2.71
C ILE A 99 9.26 -3.01 3.95
N GLY A 100 7.93 -2.96 3.80
CA GLY A 100 7.00 -2.75 4.89
C GLY A 100 7.11 -3.84 5.97
N ALA A 101 7.27 -5.10 5.56
CA ALA A 101 7.44 -6.22 6.47
C ALA A 101 8.77 -6.14 7.24
N ILE A 102 9.87 -5.86 6.54
CA ILE A 102 11.20 -5.70 7.15
C ILE A 102 11.19 -4.58 8.19
N LEU A 103 10.66 -3.41 7.85
CA LEU A 103 10.59 -2.27 8.76
C LEU A 103 9.69 -2.56 9.98
N GLN A 104 8.59 -3.28 9.77
CA GLN A 104 7.73 -3.71 10.87
C GLN A 104 8.43 -4.69 11.82
N VAL A 105 9.23 -5.63 11.30
CA VAL A 105 10.02 -6.56 12.11
C VAL A 105 11.08 -5.81 12.92
N ILE A 106 11.87 -4.94 12.26
CA ILE A 106 12.90 -4.11 12.93
C ILE A 106 12.28 -3.30 14.07
N ARG A 107 11.15 -2.63 13.83
CA ARG A 107 10.47 -1.84 14.86
C ARG A 107 10.01 -2.70 16.04
N THR A 108 9.53 -3.91 15.76
CA THR A 108 9.07 -4.85 16.79
C THR A 108 10.23 -5.29 17.67
N ILE A 109 11.37 -5.64 17.07
CA ILE A 109 12.60 -6.06 17.79
C ILE A 109 13.11 -4.93 18.70
N ILE A 110 13.24 -3.71 18.16
CA ILE A 110 13.67 -2.54 18.93
C ILE A 110 12.74 -2.29 20.12
N GLY A 111 11.42 -2.43 19.93
CA GLY A 111 10.45 -2.29 21.00
C GLY A 111 10.67 -3.29 22.14
N VAL A 112 10.94 -4.56 21.82
CA VAL A 112 11.22 -5.61 22.81
C VAL A 112 12.50 -5.31 23.60
N ILE A 113 13.57 -4.91 22.91
CA ILE A 113 14.87 -4.59 23.55
C ILE A 113 14.72 -3.44 24.55
N ILE A 114 14.02 -2.37 24.16
CA ILE A 114 13.80 -1.19 25.02
C ILE A 114 12.97 -1.56 26.25
N THR A 115 11.90 -2.34 26.09
CA THR A 115 11.06 -2.76 27.22
C THR A 115 11.84 -3.61 28.20
N LYS A 116 12.68 -4.54 27.71
CA LYS A 116 13.52 -5.39 28.56
C LYS A 116 14.55 -4.56 29.36
N LYS A 117 15.15 -3.53 28.76
CA LYS A 117 16.11 -2.64 29.44
C LYS A 117 15.47 -1.79 30.56
N ARG A 118 14.16 -1.49 30.49
CA ARG A 118 13.45 -0.71 31.52
C ARG A 118 13.04 -1.53 32.75
N GLN A 119 13.11 -2.86 32.67
CA GLN A 119 12.73 -3.77 33.75
C GLN A 119 13.94 -4.24 34.59
N LEU A 120 15.16 -3.86 34.18
CA LEU A 120 16.42 -4.04 34.89
C LEU A 120 16.80 -2.73 35.56
#